data_AF-A0A1F2SL83-F1
#
_entry.id   AF-A0A1F2SL83-F1
#
_cell.length_a   1.000
_cell.length_b   1.000
_cell.length_c   1.000
_cell.angle_alpha   90.00
_cell.angle_beta   90.00
_cell.angle_gamma   90.00
#
_symmetry.space_group_name_H-M   'P 1'
#
loop_
_entity.id
_entity.type
_entity.pdbx_description
1 polymer ?
#
loop_
_entity_poly.entity_id
_entity_poly.type
_entity_poly.pdbx_seq_one_letter_code
_entity_poly.pdbx_strand_id
1 'polypeptide(L)'
;MLEGEFQVVGTAQDGQSLLAAAEALAPDVIVADISMPILNGFQAARQLKAASPSMKIIFLTVHEDLSFVTEARGIGVDGYVIKRSAAQDLVPAIRAVLQGSLYVSPAIQQ
;
A
#
# COMPACT_ATOMS: atom_id res chain seq x y z
N MET A 1 16.65 0.96 2.49
CA MET A 1 15.89 2.18 2.12
C MET A 1 14.90 2.61 3.20
N LEU A 2 14.13 1.69 3.79
CA LEU A 2 13.15 2.03 4.85
C LEU A 2 13.74 1.99 6.28
N GLU A 3 14.70 1.09 6.54
CA GLU A 3 15.23 0.80 7.90
C GLU A 3 15.91 1.98 8.61
N GLY A 4 16.22 3.07 7.90
CA GLY A 4 16.74 4.30 8.51
C GLY A 4 15.66 5.28 8.98
N GLU A 5 14.40 5.04 8.63
CA GLU A 5 13.27 5.94 8.89
C GLU A 5 12.05 5.23 9.50
N PHE A 6 11.90 3.93 9.24
CA PHE A 6 10.77 3.12 9.66
C PHE A 6 11.25 1.75 10.15
N GLN A 7 10.52 1.18 11.11
CA GLN A 7 10.71 -0.20 11.52
C GLN A 7 9.92 -1.13 10.60
N VAL A 8 10.60 -2.04 9.89
CA VAL A 8 9.94 -3.10 9.12
C VAL A 8 9.57 -4.24 10.08
N VAL A 9 8.29 -4.32 10.46
CA VAL A 9 7.81 -5.31 11.45
C VAL A 9 7.53 -6.69 10.84
N GLY A 10 7.39 -6.78 9.51
CA GLY A 10 7.16 -8.05 8.81
C GLY A 10 7.17 -7.90 7.30
N THR A 11 7.19 -9.04 6.61
CA THR A 11 7.09 -9.15 5.15
C THR A 11 6.12 -10.28 4.78
N ALA A 12 5.47 -10.14 3.63
CA ALA A 12 4.53 -11.11 3.09
C ALA A 12 4.84 -11.37 1.61
N GLN A 13 4.53 -12.57 1.13
CA GLN A 13 4.83 -13.00 -0.24
C GLN A 13 3.59 -13.03 -1.15
N ASP A 14 2.40 -12.97 -0.55
CA ASP A 14 1.10 -12.97 -1.22
C ASP A 14 0.05 -12.28 -0.34
N GLY A 15 -1.17 -12.09 -0.86
CA GLY A 15 -2.22 -11.45 -0.09
C GLY A 15 -2.70 -12.26 1.12
N GLN A 16 -2.54 -13.59 1.14
CA GLN A 16 -2.98 -14.41 2.28
C GLN A 16 -2.02 -14.27 3.47
N SER A 17 -0.72 -14.39 3.21
CA SER A 17 0.34 -14.12 4.19
C SER A 17 0.32 -12.66 4.65
N LEU A 18 -0.07 -11.72 3.78
CA LEU A 18 -0.26 -10.31 4.14
C LEU A 18 -1.38 -10.12 5.17
N LEU A 19 -2.53 -10.76 4.97
CA LEU A 19 -3.66 -10.68 5.90
C LEU A 19 -3.26 -11.22 7.29
N ALA A 20 -2.64 -12.40 7.32
CA ALA A 20 -2.17 -13.01 8.57
C ALA A 20 -1.11 -12.14 9.29
N ALA A 21 -0.16 -11.58 8.54
CA ALA A 21 0.86 -10.71 9.09
C ALA A 21 0.28 -9.39 9.64
N ALA A 22 -0.68 -8.79 8.93
CA ALA A 22 -1.33 -7.56 9.37
C ALA A 22 -2.10 -7.76 10.69
N GLU A 23 -2.78 -8.90 10.84
CA GLU A 23 -3.48 -9.26 12.08
C GLU A 23 -2.50 -9.51 13.24
N ALA A 24 -1.42 -10.25 12.99
CA ALA A 24 -0.46 -10.63 14.03
C ALA A 24 0.45 -9.47 14.47
N LEU A 25 0.83 -8.58 13.55
CA LEU A 25 1.83 -7.54 13.78
C LEU A 25 1.24 -6.15 13.99
N ALA A 26 -0.03 -5.95 13.62
CA ALA A 26 -0.74 -4.68 13.73
C ALA A 26 0.09 -3.45 13.26
N PRO A 27 0.60 -3.44 12.02
CA PRO A 27 1.45 -2.36 11.53
C PRO A 27 0.67 -1.03 11.38
N ASP A 28 1.35 0.09 11.55
CA ASP A 28 0.77 1.42 11.30
C ASP A 28 0.45 1.64 9.81
N VAL A 29 1.25 1.04 8.93
CA VAL A 29 1.12 1.15 7.47
C VAL A 29 1.56 -0.14 6.78
N ILE A 30 0.80 -0.51 5.75
CA ILE A 30 1.09 -1.64 4.87
C ILE A 30 1.48 -1.10 3.50
N VAL A 31 2.61 -1.57 2.99
CA VAL A 31 2.99 -1.39 1.58
C VAL A 31 2.75 -2.72 0.87
N ALA A 32 1.82 -2.73 -0.10
CA ALA A 32 1.40 -3.94 -0.79
C ALA A 32 1.59 -3.82 -2.31
N ASP A 33 2.04 -4.90 -2.94
CA ASP A 33 2.02 -4.98 -4.40
C ASP A 33 0.60 -5.29 -4.90
N ILE A 34 0.21 -4.71 -6.04
CA ILE A 34 -1.06 -5.04 -6.70
C ILE A 34 -0.97 -6.44 -7.31
N SER A 35 0.16 -6.77 -7.94
CA SER A 35 0.33 -7.99 -8.74
C SER A 35 0.78 -9.22 -7.93
N MET A 36 0.45 -9.28 -6.63
CA MET A 36 0.76 -10.44 -5.80
C MET A 36 0.08 -11.73 -6.32
N PRO A 37 0.76 -12.89 -6.23
CA PRO A 37 0.17 -14.18 -6.57
C PRO A 37 -0.88 -14.63 -5.55
N ILE A 38 -1.71 -15.62 -5.90
CA ILE A 38 -2.77 -16.24 -5.07
C ILE A 38 -3.91 -15.28 -4.73
N LEU A 39 -3.66 -14.32 -3.84
CA LEU A 39 -4.59 -13.24 -3.47
C LEU A 39 -3.93 -11.92 -3.85
N ASN A 40 -4.52 -11.19 -4.79
CA ASN A 40 -3.93 -9.95 -5.29
C ASN A 40 -4.06 -8.80 -4.26
N GLY A 41 -3.30 -7.73 -4.46
CA GLY A 41 -3.27 -6.60 -3.52
C GLY A 41 -4.62 -5.93 -3.31
N PHE A 42 -5.46 -5.87 -4.34
CA PHE A 42 -6.81 -5.30 -4.23
C PHE A 42 -7.73 -6.12 -3.33
N GLN A 43 -7.71 -7.44 -3.48
CA GLN A 43 -8.52 -8.33 -2.64
C GLN A 43 -8.06 -8.29 -1.19
N ALA A 44 -6.74 -8.31 -0.94
CA ALA A 44 -6.19 -8.16 0.40
C ALA A 44 -6.57 -6.81 1.02
N ALA A 45 -6.43 -5.71 0.28
CA ALA A 45 -6.79 -4.37 0.76
C ALA A 45 -8.28 -4.25 1.11
N ARG A 46 -9.19 -4.83 0.29
CA ARG A 46 -10.63 -4.86 0.60
C ARG A 46 -10.91 -5.54 1.93
N GLN A 47 -10.29 -6.68 2.19
CA GLN A 47 -10.49 -7.42 3.44
C GLN A 47 -9.89 -6.67 4.63
N LEU A 48 -8.68 -6.15 4.50
CA LEU A 48 -8.02 -5.35 5.55
C LEU A 48 -8.84 -4.11 5.91
N LYS A 49 -9.35 -3.38 4.91
CA LYS A 49 -10.17 -2.18 5.13
C LYS A 49 -11.54 -2.50 5.70
N ALA A 50 -12.12 -3.65 5.35
CA ALA A 50 -13.37 -4.12 5.97
C ALA A 50 -13.17 -4.51 7.44
N ALA A 51 -12.05 -5.15 7.77
CA ALA A 51 -11.71 -5.53 9.15
C ALA A 51 -11.25 -4.34 10.01
N SER A 52 -10.49 -3.41 9.41
CA SER A 52 -9.96 -2.21 10.06
C SER A 52 -9.93 -1.04 9.08
N PRO A 53 -10.99 -0.20 9.05
CA PRO A 53 -11.08 0.95 8.15
C PRO A 53 -9.96 1.97 8.34
N SER A 54 -9.37 2.04 9.54
CA SER A 54 -8.25 2.94 9.87
C SER A 54 -6.89 2.43 9.41
N MET A 55 -6.75 1.13 9.10
CA MET A 55 -5.50 0.54 8.62
C MET A 55 -4.98 1.28 7.41
N LYS A 56 -3.73 1.74 7.43
CA LYS A 56 -3.15 2.49 6.32
C LYS A 56 -2.56 1.57 5.27
N ILE A 57 -2.91 1.77 4.00
CA ILE A 57 -2.45 0.93 2.90
C ILE A 57 -1.91 1.80 1.77
N ILE A 58 -0.72 1.46 1.29
CA ILE A 58 -0.10 2.04 0.11
C ILE A 58 0.12 0.93 -0.91
N PHE A 59 -0.40 1.09 -2.11
CA PHE A 59 -0.03 0.23 -3.22
C PHE A 59 1.31 0.63 -3.81
N LEU A 60 2.14 -0.36 -4.10
CA LEU A 60 3.41 -0.23 -4.78
C LEU A 60 3.37 -1.08 -6.05
N THR A 61 3.30 -0.45 -7.23
CA THR A 61 2.88 -1.15 -8.47
C THR A 61 3.62 -0.70 -9.71
N VAL A 62 3.66 -1.55 -10.74
CA VAL A 62 4.13 -1.17 -12.08
C VAL A 62 3.05 -0.47 -12.92
N HIS A 63 1.78 -0.53 -12.49
CA HIS A 63 0.64 -0.07 -13.26
C HIS A 63 0.42 1.44 -13.07
N GLU A 64 0.49 2.19 -14.16
CA GLU A 64 0.32 3.66 -14.19
C GLU A 64 -1.08 4.11 -14.59
N ASP A 65 -1.98 3.17 -14.86
CA ASP A 65 -3.34 3.47 -15.31
C ASP A 65 -4.19 4.08 -14.18
N LEU A 66 -4.81 5.24 -14.46
CA LEU A 66 -5.70 5.96 -13.55
C LEU A 66 -6.92 5.15 -13.10
N SER A 67 -7.34 4.14 -13.86
CA SER A 67 -8.41 3.22 -13.46
C SER A 67 -8.06 2.45 -12.19
N PHE A 68 -6.80 2.00 -12.04
CA PHE A 68 -6.36 1.33 -10.81
C PHE A 68 -6.30 2.28 -9.62
N VAL A 69 -5.90 3.54 -9.82
CA VAL A 69 -5.93 4.56 -8.77
C VAL A 69 -7.37 4.80 -8.31
N THR A 70 -8.30 4.89 -9.27
CA THR A 70 -9.73 5.08 -9.01
C THR A 70 -10.30 3.90 -8.22
N GLU A 71 -9.98 2.66 -8.61
CA GLU A 71 -10.39 1.47 -7.87
C GLU A 71 -9.80 1.43 -6.46
N ALA A 72 -8.50 1.70 -6.32
CA ALA A 72 -7.81 1.72 -5.02
C ALA A 72 -8.44 2.73 -4.07
N ARG A 73 -8.77 3.92 -4.59
CA ARG A 73 -9.48 4.95 -3.83
C ARG A 73 -10.88 4.49 -3.41
N GLY A 74 -11.60 3.80 -4.28
CA GLY A 74 -12.92 3.22 -3.97
C GLY A 74 -12.88 2.20 -2.83
N ILE A 75 -11.74 1.54 -2.61
CA ILE A 75 -11.52 0.60 -1.49
C ILE A 75 -11.10 1.33 -0.20
N GLY A 76 -10.70 2.61 -0.30
CA GLY A 76 -10.19 3.40 0.81
C GLY A 76 -8.70 3.26 1.03
N VAL A 77 -7.94 2.84 0.02
CA VAL A 77 -6.46 2.81 0.05
C VAL A 77 -5.91 4.24 0.14
N ASP A 78 -4.89 4.43 0.97
CA ASP A 78 -4.39 5.74 1.34
C ASP A 78 -3.25 6.23 0.43
N GLY A 79 -2.55 5.32 -0.26
CA GLY A 79 -1.47 5.69 -1.16
C GLY A 79 -1.35 4.80 -2.40
N TYR A 80 -0.78 5.37 -3.47
CA TYR A 80 -0.49 4.66 -4.71
C TYR A 80 0.86 5.14 -5.28
N VAL A 81 1.85 4.25 -5.29
CA VAL A 81 3.24 4.52 -5.66
C VAL A 81 3.67 3.65 -6.83
N ILE A 82 4.34 4.25 -7.82
CA ILE A 82 4.91 3.49 -8.93
C ILE A 82 6.25 2.88 -8.51
N LYS A 83 6.41 1.56 -8.72
CA LYS A 83 7.61 0.78 -8.40
C LYS A 83 8.88 1.37 -8.97
N ARG A 84 8.85 1.86 -10.22
CA ARG A 84 10.00 2.49 -10.86
C ARG A 84 10.46 3.77 -10.14
N SER A 85 9.53 4.45 -9.46
CA SER A 85 9.75 5.68 -8.69
C SER A 85 9.85 5.45 -7.18
N ALA A 86 9.81 4.19 -6.73
CA ALA A 86 9.74 3.84 -5.30
C ALA A 86 10.89 4.46 -4.48
N ALA A 87 12.08 4.56 -5.08
CA ALA A 87 13.26 5.15 -4.47
C ALA A 87 13.03 6.61 -4.01
N GLN A 88 12.20 7.34 -4.75
CA GLN A 88 11.92 8.76 -4.52
C GLN A 88 10.58 8.95 -3.79
N ASP A 89 9.58 8.14 -4.11
CA ASP A 89 8.19 8.41 -3.73
C ASP A 89 7.75 7.65 -2.47
N LEU A 90 8.35 6.49 -2.16
CA LEU A 90 7.80 5.61 -1.12
C LEU A 90 7.89 6.24 0.28
N VAL A 91 9.02 6.85 0.62
CA VAL A 91 9.19 7.51 1.93
C VAL A 91 8.24 8.71 2.08
N PRO A 92 8.15 9.65 1.12
CA PRO A 92 7.13 10.70 1.14
C PRO A 92 5.69 10.16 1.25
N ALA A 93 5.37 9.08 0.52
CA ALA A 93 4.05 8.47 0.55
C ALA A 93 3.69 7.94 1.93
N ILE A 94 4.61 7.20 2.57
CA ILE A 94 4.42 6.67 3.93
C ILE A 94 4.18 7.81 4.92
N ARG A 95 5.00 8.87 4.88
CA ARG A 95 4.84 10.04 5.76
C ARG A 95 3.49 10.73 5.58
N ALA A 96 3.08 10.97 4.33
CA ALA A 96 1.81 11.61 4.03
C ALA A 96 0.62 10.77 4.55
N VAL A 97 0.66 9.46 4.32
CA VAL A 97 -0.40 8.54 4.74
C VAL A 97 -0.49 8.39 6.27
N LEU A 98 0.63 8.36 6.97
CA LEU A 98 0.67 8.38 8.44
C LEU A 98 0.11 9.70 9.01
N GLN A 99 0.20 10.80 8.27
CA GLN A 99 -0.42 12.08 8.60
C GLN A 99 -1.89 12.18 8.17
N GLY A 100 -2.47 11.09 7.62
CA GLY A 100 -3.86 11.04 7.16
C GLY A 100 -4.10 11.65 5.79
N SER A 101 -3.06 11.97 5.03
CA SER A 101 -3.15 12.50 3.67
C SER A 101 -3.09 11.38 2.62
N LEU A 102 -3.86 11.53 1.54
CA LEU A 102 -3.74 10.65 0.39
C LEU A 102 -2.46 10.97 -0.40
N TYR A 103 -1.81 9.94 -0.93
CA TYR A 103 -0.65 10.10 -1.79
C TYR A 103 -0.81 9.35 -3.12
N VAL A 104 -0.52 10.02 -4.23
CA VAL A 104 -0.42 9.37 -5.55
C VAL A 104 0.89 9.82 -6.17
N SER A 105 1.71 8.86 -6.62
CA SER A 105 2.98 9.14 -7.29
C SER A 105 2.79 10.20 -8.38
N PRO A 106 3.60 11.27 -8.41
CA PRO A 106 3.52 12.30 -9.44
C PRO A 106 3.65 11.75 -10.87
N ALA A 107 4.34 10.61 -11.03
CA ALA A 107 4.49 9.91 -12.31
C ALA A 107 3.15 9.44 -12.93
N ILE A 108 2.05 9.44 -12.18
CA ILE A 108 0.70 9.05 -12.64
C ILE A 108 -0.10 10.27 -13.12
N GLN A 109 0.40 11.49 -12.90
CA GLN A 109 -0.30 12.71 -13.29
C GLN A 109 -0.08 13.02 -14.78
N GLN A 110 -1.15 12.86 -15.58
CA GLN A 110 -1.38 13.61 -16.82
C GLN A 110 -2.55 14.55 -16.62
#